data_AF-A0A830CS10-F1
#
_entry.id   AF-A0A830CS10-F1
#
_cell.length_a   1.000
_cell.length_b   1.000
_cell.length_c   1.000
_cell.angle_alpha   90.00
_cell.angle_beta   90.00
_cell.angle_gamma   90.00
#
_symmetry.space_group_name_H-M   'P 1'
#
loop_
_entity.id
_entity.type
_entity.pdbx_description
1 polymer ?
#
loop_
_entity_poly.entity_id
_entity_poly.type
_entity_poly.pdbx_seq_one_letter_code
_entity_poly.pdbx_strand_id
1 'polypeptide(L)'
;MDSLCCFNGSQLSGGKLIGSGKGSSSRGHIKYGFSLTNGKANYPMEDYHVAKFAQVQGRELGLFAIYDGHLGDSVHAYLQKHLFLNILKEDFWNDPSGAIEKAYEAADQAILSHSCDLGRGGSIAVTAMTPYFSLFGEEA
;
A
#
# COMPACT_ATOMS: atom_id res chain seq x y z
N MET A 1 16.34 9.80 6.52
CA MET A 1 16.78 8.42 6.85
C MET A 1 15.53 7.58 6.89
N ASP A 2 15.20 7.00 5.74
CA ASP A 2 13.92 6.33 5.55
C ASP A 2 14.02 4.97 6.24
N SER A 3 13.29 4.81 7.34
CA SER A 3 13.12 3.50 7.97
C SER A 3 12.26 2.65 7.04
N LEU A 4 12.89 2.05 6.04
CA LEU A 4 12.35 0.89 5.34
C LEU A 4 12.13 -0.19 6.40
N CYS A 5 10.89 -0.33 6.86
CA CYS A 5 10.52 -1.38 7.79
C CYS A 5 10.84 -2.73 7.15
N CYS A 6 11.88 -3.39 7.67
CA CYS A 6 12.35 -4.69 7.23
C CYS A 6 11.19 -5.70 7.30
N PHE A 7 10.86 -6.30 6.16
CA PHE A 7 9.90 -7.39 6.06
C PHE A 7 10.54 -8.67 6.62
N ASN A 8 10.16 -9.10 7.82
CA ASN A 8 10.37 -10.47 8.28
C ASN A 8 9.21 -11.35 7.80
N GLY A 9 9.14 -11.61 6.49
CA GLY A 9 8.30 -12.66 5.94
C GLY A 9 9.03 -13.99 6.07
N SER A 10 8.50 -14.93 6.86
CA SER A 10 9.01 -16.30 6.86
C SER A 10 8.30 -17.08 5.76
N GLN A 11 9.06 -17.53 4.77
CA GLN A 11 8.57 -18.38 3.69
C GLN A 11 8.34 -19.79 4.27
N LEU A 12 7.09 -20.19 4.43
CA LEU A 12 6.71 -21.56 4.78
C LEU A 12 6.15 -22.25 3.53
N SER A 13 6.68 -23.43 3.22
CA SER A 13 6.34 -24.24 2.05
C SER A 13 4.82 -24.40 1.85
N GLY A 14 4.32 -24.25 0.61
CA GLY A 14 2.93 -24.56 0.23
C GLY A 14 2.07 -23.40 -0.29
N GLY A 15 2.66 -22.34 -0.86
CA GLY A 15 1.90 -21.23 -1.45
C GLY A 15 1.21 -20.32 -0.41
N LYS A 16 1.71 -20.32 0.82
CA LYS A 16 1.21 -19.48 1.93
C LYS A 16 2.29 -18.50 2.36
N LEU A 17 1.96 -17.20 2.36
CA LEU A 17 2.82 -16.14 2.87
C LEU A 17 2.19 -15.58 4.14
N ILE A 18 2.87 -15.71 5.26
CA ILE A 18 2.45 -15.11 6.53
C ILE A 18 3.49 -14.08 6.92
N GLY A 19 3.02 -12.91 7.32
CA GLY A 19 3.89 -11.85 7.79
C GLY A 19 3.21 -10.99 8.83
N SER A 20 4.04 -10.22 9.54
CA SER A 20 3.56 -9.22 10.48
C SER A 20 4.54 -8.08 10.51
N GLY A 21 4.06 -6.91 10.90
CA GLY A 21 4.89 -5.73 11.03
C GLY A 21 4.35 -4.78 12.08
N LYS A 22 5.13 -3.73 12.32
CA LYS A 22 4.75 -2.64 13.21
C LYS A 22 5.17 -1.31 12.59
N GLY A 23 4.34 -0.30 12.77
CA GLY A 23 4.68 1.11 12.62
C GLY A 23 4.82 1.72 14.01
N SER A 24 5.78 2.62 14.19
CA SER A 24 5.96 3.33 15.45
C SER A 24 6.11 4.81 15.17
N SER A 25 5.11 5.60 15.57
CA SER A 25 5.25 7.04 15.66
C SER A 25 5.64 7.42 17.09
N SER A 26 6.07 8.67 17.29
CA SER A 26 6.37 9.23 18.62
C SER A 26 5.19 9.16 19.61
N ARG A 27 3.98 8.81 19.15
CA ARG A 27 2.73 8.89 19.92
C ARG A 27 1.87 7.62 19.90
N GLY A 28 2.35 6.51 19.32
CA GLY A 28 1.64 5.22 19.32
C GLY A 28 2.29 4.12 18.49
N HIS A 29 1.93 2.87 18.76
CA HIS A 29 2.41 1.70 18.02
C HIS A 29 1.26 1.07 17.22
N ILE A 30 1.32 1.13 15.89
CA ILE A 30 0.46 0.31 15.02
C ILE A 30 1.13 -1.06 14.89
N LYS A 31 0.39 -2.13 15.19
CA LYS A 31 0.81 -3.50 14.94
C LYS A 31 -0.16 -4.11 13.93
N TYR A 32 0.37 -4.83 12.96
CA TYR A 32 -0.44 -5.49 11.94
C TYR A 32 0.13 -6.87 11.60
N GLY A 33 -0.74 -7.74 11.09
CA GLY A 33 -0.42 -9.07 10.61
C GLY A 33 -1.20 -9.35 9.33
N PHE A 34 -0.66 -10.21 8.48
CA PHE A 34 -1.31 -10.65 7.25
C PHE A 34 -0.99 -12.12 6.95
N SER A 35 -1.89 -12.74 6.19
CA SER A 35 -1.70 -14.09 5.65
C SER A 35 -2.30 -14.11 4.25
N LEU A 36 -1.46 -14.42 3.25
CA LEU A 36 -1.88 -14.71 1.88
C LEU A 36 -1.76 -16.21 1.65
N THR A 37 -2.72 -16.79 0.95
CA THR A 37 -2.73 -18.23 0.63
C THR A 37 -3.24 -18.41 -0.79
N ASN A 38 -2.45 -19.06 -1.65
CA ASN A 38 -2.83 -19.29 -3.05
C ASN A 38 -4.08 -20.19 -3.22
N GLY A 39 -4.48 -20.89 -2.16
CA GLY A 39 -5.64 -21.78 -2.17
C GLY A 39 -5.44 -22.94 -3.14
N LYS A 40 -6.50 -23.29 -3.88
CA LYS A 40 -6.49 -24.39 -4.86
C LYS A 40 -6.13 -23.91 -6.28
N ALA A 41 -5.63 -22.69 -6.43
CA ALA A 41 -5.28 -22.16 -7.74
C ALA A 41 -4.06 -22.89 -8.32
N ASN A 42 -4.18 -23.30 -9.59
CA ASN A 42 -3.06 -23.86 -10.36
C ASN A 42 -2.21 -22.77 -11.03
N TYR A 43 -2.55 -21.50 -10.81
CA TYR A 43 -1.84 -20.32 -11.31
C TYR A 43 -1.07 -19.63 -10.16
N PRO A 44 -0.07 -18.78 -10.48
CA PRO A 44 0.62 -17.97 -9.48
C PRO A 44 -0.35 -17.10 -8.67
N MET A 45 0.03 -16.78 -7.43
CA MET A 45 -0.76 -15.90 -6.56
C MET A 45 -0.69 -14.46 -7.07
N GLU A 46 -1.83 -13.91 -7.47
CA GLU A 46 -1.98 -12.53 -7.98
C GLU A 46 -2.47 -11.56 -6.87
N ASP A 47 -2.63 -12.04 -5.64
CA ASP A 47 -2.99 -11.24 -4.46
C ASP A 47 -1.76 -10.65 -3.79
N TYR A 48 -1.77 -9.33 -3.58
CA TYR A 48 -0.68 -8.59 -2.95
C TYR A 48 -1.18 -7.89 -1.68
N HIS A 49 -0.41 -8.04 -0.60
CA HIS A 49 -0.57 -7.26 0.61
C HIS A 49 0.44 -6.11 0.63
N VAL A 50 -0.02 -4.93 1.07
CA VAL A 50 0.82 -3.76 1.29
C VAL A 50 0.57 -3.20 2.68
N ALA A 51 1.66 -2.91 3.38
CA ALA A 51 1.67 -2.10 4.58
C ALA A 51 2.91 -1.19 4.52
N LYS A 52 2.70 0.11 4.40
CA LYS A 52 3.76 1.12 4.26
C LYS A 52 3.50 2.27 5.21
N PHE A 53 4.56 2.86 5.73
CA PHE A 53 4.53 4.04 6.58
C PHE A 53 5.49 5.08 6.02
N ALA A 54 5.10 6.34 6.07
CA ALA A 54 5.93 7.47 5.69
C ALA A 54 5.73 8.63 6.66
N GLN A 55 6.79 9.41 6.87
CA GLN A 55 6.74 10.66 7.62
C GLN A 55 6.60 11.81 6.63
N VAL A 56 5.50 12.56 6.72
CA VAL A 56 5.20 13.71 5.85
C VAL A 56 4.90 14.91 6.73
N GLN A 57 5.69 15.98 6.60
CA GLN A 57 5.53 17.20 7.40
C GLN A 57 5.49 16.93 8.93
N GLY A 58 6.32 16.00 9.41
CA GLY A 58 6.38 15.63 10.83
C GLY A 58 5.19 14.79 11.34
N ARG A 59 4.31 14.33 10.44
CA ARG A 59 3.18 13.45 10.75
C ARG A 59 3.39 12.09 10.07
N GLU A 60 3.11 11.02 10.80
CA GLU A 60 3.12 9.68 10.23
C GLU A 60 1.83 9.43 9.46
N LEU A 61 1.97 8.88 8.25
CA LEU A 61 0.89 8.36 7.45
C LEU A 61 1.16 6.89 7.13
N GLY A 62 0.20 6.02 7.44
CA GLY A 62 0.26 4.60 7.08
C GLY A 62 -0.73 4.27 5.97
N LEU A 63 -0.28 3.51 4.96
CA LEU A 63 -1.12 2.87 3.94
C LEU A 63 -1.13 1.36 4.18
N PHE A 64 -2.33 0.80 4.29
CA PHE A 64 -2.59 -0.63 4.16
C PHE A 64 -3.37 -0.88 2.88
N ALA A 65 -2.99 -1.90 2.12
CA ALA A 65 -3.69 -2.26 0.91
C ALA A 65 -3.75 -3.77 0.69
N ILE A 66 -4.83 -4.21 0.06
CA ILE A 66 -4.90 -5.49 -0.64
C ILE A 66 -5.15 -5.18 -2.11
N TYR A 67 -4.34 -5.79 -2.97
CA TYR A 67 -4.55 -5.78 -4.41
C TYR A 67 -4.86 -7.20 -4.87
N ASP A 68 -5.98 -7.39 -5.54
CA ASP A 68 -6.40 -8.66 -6.13
C ASP A 68 -6.20 -8.53 -7.64
N GLY A 69 -5.20 -9.22 -8.17
CA GLY A 69 -4.80 -9.15 -9.57
C GLY A 69 -5.57 -10.09 -10.48
N HIS A 70 -5.61 -9.75 -11.76
CA HIS A 70 -6.15 -10.64 -12.78
C HIS A 70 -5.36 -10.52 -14.09
N LEU A 71 -4.97 -11.66 -14.66
CA LEU A 71 -4.28 -11.79 -15.96
C LEU A 71 -2.88 -11.16 -15.96
N GLY A 72 -2.10 -11.44 -14.92
CA GLY A 72 -0.72 -10.99 -14.75
C GLY A 72 -0.52 -10.17 -13.48
N ASP A 73 0.76 -10.01 -13.11
CA ASP A 73 1.16 -9.37 -11.86
C ASP A 73 1.60 -7.91 -11.96
N SER A 74 1.82 -7.43 -13.17
CA SER A 74 2.36 -6.11 -13.45
C SER A 74 1.54 -4.96 -12.83
N VAL A 75 0.21 -5.01 -12.86
CA VAL A 75 -0.65 -3.90 -12.41
C VAL A 75 -0.61 -3.75 -10.89
N HIS A 76 -0.82 -4.83 -10.12
CA HIS A 76 -0.74 -4.73 -8.66
C HIS A 76 0.69 -4.57 -8.15
N ALA A 77 1.71 -5.06 -8.88
CA ALA A 77 3.10 -4.73 -8.60
C ALA A 77 3.37 -3.23 -8.81
N TYR A 78 2.80 -2.63 -9.87
CA TYR A 78 2.84 -1.19 -10.09
C TYR A 78 2.18 -0.42 -8.95
N LEU A 79 0.96 -0.79 -8.56
CA LEU A 79 0.25 -0.18 -7.43
C LEU A 79 1.06 -0.27 -6.13
N GLN A 80 1.62 -1.45 -5.82
CA GLN A 80 2.45 -1.65 -4.63
C GLN A 80 3.65 -0.71 -4.60
N LYS A 81 4.27 -0.46 -5.75
CA LYS A 81 5.43 0.41 -5.84
C LYS A 81 5.06 1.90 -5.82
N HIS A 82 3.99 2.30 -6.49
CA HIS A 82 3.74 3.70 -6.84
C HIS A 82 2.57 4.36 -6.12
N LEU A 83 1.50 3.63 -5.76
CA LEU A 83 0.27 4.25 -5.26
C LEU A 83 0.50 5.10 -4.02
N PHE A 84 1.26 4.58 -3.03
CA PHE A 84 1.52 5.35 -1.81
C PHE A 84 2.29 6.63 -2.11
N LEU A 85 3.31 6.56 -2.97
CA LEU A 85 4.10 7.72 -3.36
C LEU A 85 3.26 8.76 -4.10
N ASN A 86 2.29 8.33 -4.90
CA ASN A 86 1.35 9.25 -5.55
C ASN A 86 0.51 9.97 -4.50
N ILE A 87 -0.03 9.26 -3.50
CA ILE A 87 -0.79 9.88 -2.39
C ILE A 87 0.07 10.90 -1.63
N LEU A 88 1.36 10.60 -1.38
CA LEU A 88 2.25 11.52 -0.66
C LEU A 88 2.60 12.80 -1.43
N LYS A 89 2.35 12.84 -2.75
CA LYS A 89 2.54 14.05 -3.58
C LYS A 89 1.32 14.97 -3.58
N GLU A 90 0.15 14.44 -3.23
CA GLU A 90 -1.11 15.18 -3.16
C GLU A 90 -1.32 15.83 -1.78
N ASP A 91 -2.29 16.76 -1.70
CA ASP A 91 -2.61 17.46 -0.45
C ASP A 91 -3.50 16.64 0.49
N PHE A 92 -2.97 15.50 0.93
CA PHE A 92 -3.71 14.52 1.74
C PHE A 92 -4.24 15.07 3.07
N TRP A 93 -3.57 16.05 3.68
CA TRP A 93 -3.96 16.55 5.01
C TRP A 93 -5.17 17.47 4.98
N ASN A 94 -5.36 18.21 3.87
CA ASN A 94 -6.49 19.12 3.70
C ASN A 94 -7.64 18.45 2.95
N ASP A 95 -7.35 17.60 1.97
CA ASP A 95 -8.35 16.85 1.19
C ASP A 95 -7.92 15.38 1.01
N PRO A 96 -8.12 14.53 2.04
CA PRO A 96 -7.72 13.13 1.97
C PRO A 96 -8.42 12.38 0.83
N SER A 97 -9.71 12.65 0.61
CA SER A 97 -10.51 11.98 -0.42
C SER A 97 -10.03 12.33 -1.82
N GLY A 98 -9.88 13.62 -2.12
CA GLY A 98 -9.38 14.06 -3.43
C GLY A 98 -7.92 13.66 -3.67
N ALA A 99 -7.08 13.64 -2.63
CA ALA A 99 -5.71 13.13 -2.73
C ALA A 99 -5.65 11.64 -3.09
N ILE A 100 -6.52 10.82 -2.49
CA ILE A 100 -6.62 9.40 -2.83
C ILE A 100 -7.14 9.24 -4.26
N GLU A 101 -8.21 9.94 -4.63
CA GLU A 101 -8.79 9.89 -5.98
C GLU A 101 -7.76 10.23 -7.06
N LYS A 102 -7.09 11.38 -6.95
CA LYS A 102 -6.04 11.81 -7.88
C LYS A 102 -4.86 10.85 -7.93
N ALA A 103 -4.48 10.25 -6.80
CA ALA A 103 -3.39 9.29 -6.77
C ALA A 103 -3.73 8.00 -7.55
N TYR A 104 -4.99 7.55 -7.48
CA TYR A 104 -5.49 6.44 -8.28
C TYR A 104 -5.62 6.82 -9.76
N GLU A 105 -6.14 8.00 -10.08
CA GLU A 105 -6.20 8.49 -11.47
C GLU A 105 -4.80 8.58 -12.10
N ALA A 106 -3.83 9.13 -11.38
CA ALA A 106 -2.45 9.22 -11.82
C ALA A 106 -1.82 7.84 -12.03
N ALA A 107 -2.13 6.87 -11.15
CA ALA A 107 -1.68 5.49 -11.31
C ALA A 107 -2.32 4.84 -12.55
N ASP A 108 -3.63 5.01 -12.75
CA ASP A 108 -4.37 4.47 -13.89
C ASP A 108 -3.85 5.03 -15.22
N GLN A 109 -3.66 6.34 -15.33
CA GLN A 109 -3.07 6.97 -16.52
C GLN A 109 -1.64 6.47 -16.79
N ALA A 110 -0.83 6.29 -15.75
CA ALA A 110 0.50 5.73 -15.89
C ALA A 110 0.46 4.25 -16.35
N ILE A 111 -0.49 3.46 -15.87
CA ILE A 111 -0.68 2.07 -16.29
C ILE A 111 -1.10 2.00 -17.76
N LEU A 112 -2.10 2.81 -18.16
CA LEU A 112 -2.61 2.85 -19.53
C LEU A 112 -1.54 3.29 -20.53
N SER A 113 -0.73 4.30 -20.18
CA SER A 113 0.37 4.78 -21.02
C SER A 113 1.52 3.77 -21.19
N HIS A 114 1.65 2.80 -20.27
CA HIS A 114 2.65 1.72 -20.34
C HIS A 114 2.01 0.35 -20.58
N SER A 115 0.82 0.30 -21.19
CA SER A 115 0.07 -0.94 -21.41
C SER A 115 0.81 -1.99 -22.26
N CYS A 116 1.72 -1.56 -23.15
CA CYS A 116 2.60 -2.46 -23.89
C CYS A 116 3.56 -3.25 -22.96
N ASP A 117 4.01 -2.64 -21.87
CA ASP A 117 4.99 -3.22 -20.95
C ASP A 117 4.30 -3.94 -19.78
N LEU A 118 3.16 -3.42 -19.31
CA LEU A 118 2.42 -3.96 -18.16
C LEU A 118 1.45 -5.08 -18.54
N GLY A 119 1.10 -5.20 -19.83
CA GLY A 119 0.15 -6.20 -20.32
C GLY A 119 -1.30 -5.77 -20.17
N ARG A 120 -2.21 -6.73 -20.43
CA ARG A 120 -3.68 -6.51 -20.48
C ARG A 120 -4.39 -6.81 -19.16
N GLY A 121 -3.64 -7.12 -18.11
CA GLY A 121 -4.20 -7.46 -16.81
C GLY A 121 -4.78 -6.24 -16.08
N GLY A 122 -5.26 -6.50 -14.87
CA GLY A 122 -5.85 -5.48 -14.01
C GLY A 122 -5.70 -5.86 -12.54
N SER A 123 -6.18 -4.99 -11.67
CA SER A 123 -6.29 -5.31 -10.25
C SER A 123 -7.42 -4.53 -9.58
N ILE A 124 -8.10 -5.18 -8.63
CA ILE A 124 -8.93 -4.51 -7.63
C ILE A 124 -8.02 -4.04 -6.51
N ALA A 125 -8.21 -2.81 -6.04
CA ALA A 125 -7.48 -2.26 -4.91
C ALA A 125 -8.42 -1.85 -3.78
N VAL A 126 -8.13 -2.35 -2.58
CA VAL A 126 -8.76 -1.88 -1.34
C VAL A 126 -7.68 -1.28 -0.46
N THR A 127 -7.85 -0.01 -0.09
CA THR A 127 -6.87 0.74 0.69
C THR A 127 -7.47 1.33 1.95
N ALA A 128 -6.72 1.25 3.05
CA ALA A 128 -6.99 1.94 4.30
C ALA A 128 -5.84 2.88 4.63
N MET A 129 -6.17 4.14 4.90
CA MET A 129 -5.21 5.17 5.31
C MET A 129 -5.33 5.41 6.81
N THR A 130 -4.20 5.51 7.48
CA THR A 130 -4.12 5.79 8.92
C THR A 130 -3.38 7.11 9.15
N PRO A 131 -4.09 8.27 9.05
CA PRO A 131 -3.55 9.54 9.47
C PRO A 131 -3.46 9.60 11.00
N TYR A 132 -2.27 9.87 11.53
CA TYR A 132 -2.17 10.29 12.93
C TYR A 132 -2.50 11.78 13.04
N PHE A 133 -3.75 12.08 13.40
CA PHE A 133 -4.15 13.43 13.83
C PHE A 133 -3.63 13.71 15.24
N SER A 134 -3.00 14.87 15.43
CA SER A 134 -2.82 15.42 16.78
C SER A 134 -4.19 15.80 17.32
N LEU A 135 -4.79 14.95 18.15
CA LEU A 135 -6.03 15.27 18.89
C LEU A 135 -5.79 16.24 20.06
N PHE A 136 -4.58 16.78 20.20
CA PHE A 136 -4.29 17.87 21.12
C PHE A 136 -3.83 19.07 20.31
N GLY A 137 -4.66 20.12 20.31
CA GLY A 137 -4.31 21.42 19.76
C GLY A 137 -3.13 22.02 20.52
N GLU A 138 -2.20 22.60 19.78
CA GLU A 138 -1.43 23.72 20.28
C GLU A 138 -2.26 24.98 20.03
N GLU A 139 -3.02 25.40 21.04
CA GLU A 139 -2.89 26.80 21.45
C GLU A 139 -1.65 26.88 22.36
N ALA A 140 -0.63 27.60 21.89
CA ALA A 140 0.26 28.46 22.68
C ALA A 140 1.15 29.27 21.74
#